data_AF-A0A3E3IHA4-F1
#
_entry.id   AF-A0A3E3IHA4-F1
#
_cell.length_a   1.000
_cell.length_b   1.000
_cell.length_c   1.000
_cell.angle_alpha   90.00
_cell.angle_beta   90.00
_cell.angle_gamma   90.00
#
_symmetry.space_group_name_H-M   'P 1'
#
loop_
_entity.id
_entity.type
_entity.pdbx_description
1 polymer ?
#
loop_
_entity_poly.entity_id
_entity_poly.type
_entity_poly.pdbx_seq_one_letter_code
_entity_poly.pdbx_strand_id
1 'polypeptide(L)'
;MPKGLKIWLWIVLFMDIITFIYYGRLFLLGLSAAAACMIPELLQITGVSILLFHKRRLGFYIICLSEVVIFAANVTLFDGDIVLSLINSVVVPLVIYALMKPYWNCFR
;
A
#
# COMPACT_ATOMS: atom_id res chain seq x y z
N MET A 1 2.38 -3.58 -19.93
CA MET A 1 2.89 -3.44 -18.55
C MET A 1 4.24 -4.13 -18.51
N PRO A 2 5.32 -3.45 -18.11
CA PRO A 2 6.65 -4.04 -18.11
C PRO A 2 6.73 -5.20 -17.11
N LYS A 3 7.56 -6.21 -17.41
CA LYS A 3 7.71 -7.41 -16.56
C LYS A 3 8.10 -7.03 -15.13
N GLY A 4 9.02 -6.06 -14.96
CA GLY A 4 9.46 -5.57 -13.65
C GLY A 4 8.33 -4.99 -12.79
N LEU A 5 7.52 -4.07 -13.34
CA LEU A 5 6.37 -3.50 -12.61
C LEU A 5 5.34 -4.58 -12.25
N LYS A 6 5.07 -5.53 -13.15
CA LYS A 6 4.15 -6.63 -12.88
C LYS A 6 4.64 -7.49 -11.71
N ILE A 7 5.91 -7.87 -11.70
CA ILE A 7 6.51 -8.67 -10.63
C ILE A 7 6.47 -7.89 -9.31
N TRP A 8 6.83 -6.60 -9.34
CA TRP A 8 6.83 -5.76 -8.15
C TRP A 8 5.43 -5.65 -7.53
N LEU A 9 4.40 -5.39 -8.33
CA LEU A 9 3.02 -5.32 -7.84
C LEU A 9 2.53 -6.65 -7.28
N TRP A 10 2.94 -7.78 -7.86
CA TRP A 10 2.62 -9.09 -7.28
C TRP A 10 3.28 -9.28 -5.91
N ILE A 11 4.54 -8.87 -5.75
CA ILE A 11 5.24 -8.94 -4.46
C ILE A 11 4.51 -8.08 -3.42
N VAL A 12 4.18 -6.83 -3.76
CA VAL A 12 3.44 -5.93 -2.86
C VAL A 12 2.08 -6.53 -2.49
N LEU A 13 1.32 -7.04 -3.47
CA LEU A 13 0.03 -7.69 -3.23
C LEU A 13 0.13 -8.87 -2.25
N PHE A 14 1.14 -9.73 -2.41
CA PHE A 14 1.34 -10.85 -1.49
C PHE A 14 1.72 -10.39 -0.08
N MET A 15 2.55 -9.35 0.03
CA MET A 15 2.92 -8.78 1.33
C MET A 15 1.70 -8.18 2.04
N ASP A 16 0.90 -7.36 1.35
CA ASP A 16 -0.31 -6.73 1.92
C ASP A 16 -1.33 -7.80 2.36
N ILE A 17 -1.49 -8.90 1.62
CA ILE A 17 -2.38 -10.00 2.03
C ILE A 17 -1.89 -10.66 3.32
N ILE A 18 -0.60 -10.93 3.44
CA ILE A 18 -0.01 -11.53 4.65
C ILE A 18 -0.18 -10.59 5.85
N THR A 19 0.12 -9.31 5.65
CA THR A 19 -0.02 -8.26 6.67
C THR A 19 -1.48 -8.09 7.10
N PHE A 20 -2.43 -8.10 6.16
CA PHE A 20 -3.85 -8.09 6.45
C PHE A 20 -4.29 -9.30 7.30
N ILE A 21 -3.83 -10.51 6.96
CA ILE A 21 -4.13 -11.72 7.74
C ILE A 21 -3.53 -11.60 9.16
N TYR A 22 -2.32 -11.06 9.27
CA TYR A 22 -1.66 -10.83 10.56
C TYR A 22 -2.46 -9.86 11.45
N TYR A 23 -2.89 -8.71 10.91
CA TYR A 23 -3.75 -7.77 11.64
C TYR A 23 -5.13 -8.35 11.93
N GLY A 24 -5.70 -9.13 11.02
CA GLY A 24 -6.95 -9.85 11.26
C GLY A 24 -6.85 -10.83 12.43
N ARG A 25 -5.73 -11.55 12.54
CA ARG A 25 -5.45 -12.41 13.72
C ARG A 25 -5.35 -11.58 15.00
N LEU A 26 -4.63 -10.46 14.99
CA LEU A 26 -4.50 -9.58 16.15
C LEU A 26 -5.85 -9.01 16.61
N PHE A 27 -6.71 -8.65 15.65
CA PHE A 27 -8.06 -8.18 15.92
C PHE A 27 -8.91 -9.25 16.62
N LEU A 28 -8.86 -10.50 16.13
CA LEU A 28 -9.56 -11.64 16.75
C LEU A 28 -9.07 -11.97 18.17
N LEU A 29 -7.83 -11.61 18.50
CA LEU A 29 -7.26 -11.76 19.84
C LEU A 29 -7.61 -10.61 20.81
N GLY A 30 -8.45 -9.65 20.37
CA GLY A 30 -8.96 -8.58 21.22
C GLY A 30 -8.19 -7.26 21.13
N LEU A 31 -7.17 -7.14 20.27
CA LEU A 31 -6.55 -5.85 19.97
C LEU A 31 -7.41 -5.07 18.96
N SER A 32 -8.41 -4.34 19.45
CA SER A 32 -9.31 -3.55 18.61
C SER A 32 -8.56 -2.50 17.75
N ALA A 33 -7.40 -2.01 18.22
CA ALA A 33 -6.56 -1.09 17.46
C ALA A 33 -6.02 -1.68 16.14
N ALA A 34 -5.91 -3.02 16.04
CA ALA A 34 -5.49 -3.68 14.80
C ALA A 34 -6.49 -3.47 13.64
N ALA A 35 -7.77 -3.22 13.94
CA ALA A 35 -8.76 -2.91 12.92
C ALA A 35 -8.43 -1.63 12.14
N ALA A 36 -7.81 -0.64 12.80
CA ALA A 36 -7.39 0.60 12.14
C ALA A 36 -6.30 0.35 11.10
N CYS A 37 -5.43 -0.64 11.32
CA CYS A 37 -4.40 -1.04 10.36
C CYS A 37 -4.93 -1.93 9.24
N MET A 38 -6.06 -2.61 9.40
CA MET A 38 -6.64 -3.44 8.33
C MET A 38 -7.23 -2.62 7.16
N ILE A 39 -7.70 -1.41 7.44
CA ILE A 39 -8.32 -0.50 6.46
C ILE A 39 -7.30 -0.06 5.37
N PRO A 40 -6.12 0.48 5.71
CA PRO A 40 -5.15 0.88 4.69
C PRO A 40 -4.62 -0.31 3.87
N GLU A 41 -4.47 -1.50 4.47
CA GLU A 41 -4.08 -2.72 3.76
C GLU A 41 -5.11 -3.10 2.69
N LEU A 42 -6.41 -3.02 2.99
CA LEU A 42 -7.47 -3.23 2.01
C LEU A 42 -7.41 -2.21 0.86
N LEU A 43 -7.10 -0.95 1.18
CA LEU A 43 -6.91 0.09 0.17
C LEU A 43 -5.70 -0.21 -0.72
N GLN A 44 -4.56 -0.63 -0.17
CA GLN A 44 -3.38 -1.03 -0.96
C GLN A 44 -3.68 -2.22 -1.85
N ILE A 45 -4.28 -3.30 -1.31
CA ILE A 45 -4.70 -4.48 -2.09
C ILE A 45 -5.59 -4.06 -3.26
N THR A 46 -6.55 -3.17 -3.01
CA THR A 46 -7.46 -2.65 -4.03
C THR A 46 -6.71 -1.83 -5.09
N GLY A 47 -5.84 -0.92 -4.67
CA GLY A 47 -5.04 -0.07 -5.55
C GLY A 47 -4.09 -0.89 -6.44
N VAL A 48 -3.40 -1.85 -5.85
CA VAL A 48 -2.48 -2.77 -6.53
C VAL A 48 -3.23 -3.67 -7.50
N SER A 49 -4.41 -4.18 -7.13
CA SER A 49 -5.27 -4.98 -8.01
C SER A 49 -5.78 -4.19 -9.21
N ILE A 50 -6.19 -2.93 -9.01
CA ILE A 50 -6.62 -2.04 -10.11
C ILE A 50 -5.46 -1.78 -11.07
N LEU A 51 -4.24 -1.59 -10.55
CA LEU A 51 -3.03 -1.45 -11.36
C LEU A 51 -2.68 -2.72 -12.14
N LEU A 52 -2.74 -3.89 -11.50
CA LEU A 52 -2.40 -5.20 -12.09
C LEU A 52 -3.37 -5.62 -13.20
N PHE A 53 -4.68 -5.53 -12.95
CA PHE A 53 -5.69 -6.09 -13.83
C PHE A 53 -6.32 -5.07 -14.76
N HIS A 54 -6.66 -3.88 -14.25
CA HIS A 54 -7.37 -2.85 -15.00
C HIS A 54 -6.44 -1.82 -15.65
N LYS A 55 -5.16 -1.77 -15.25
CA LYS A 55 -4.14 -0.82 -15.74
C LYS A 55 -4.65 0.63 -15.70
N ARG A 56 -5.37 0.99 -14.63
CA ARG A 56 -5.88 2.35 -14.41
C ARG A 56 -4.96 3.13 -13.49
N ARG A 57 -4.74 4.41 -13.81
CA ARG A 57 -3.94 5.33 -12.94
C ARG A 57 -4.55 5.50 -11.56
N LEU A 58 -5.86 5.30 -11.46
CA LEU A 58 -6.61 5.33 -10.20
C LEU A 58 -6.04 4.37 -9.15
N GLY A 59 -5.51 3.21 -9.56
CA GLY A 59 -4.87 2.28 -8.63
C GLY A 59 -3.65 2.90 -7.93
N PHE A 60 -2.85 3.69 -8.65
CA PHE A 60 -1.68 4.37 -8.09
C PHE A 60 -2.09 5.43 -7.07
N TYR A 61 -3.12 6.22 -7.37
CA TYR A 61 -3.61 7.24 -6.44
C TYR A 61 -4.20 6.64 -5.16
N ILE A 62 -4.84 5.47 -5.25
CA ILE A 62 -5.31 4.73 -4.06
C ILE A 62 -4.12 4.30 -3.20
N ILE A 63 -3.05 3.78 -3.81
CA ILE A 63 -1.83 3.38 -3.07
C ILE A 63 -1.20 4.60 -2.38
N CYS A 64 -1.12 5.75 -3.06
CA CYS A 64 -0.63 6.96 -2.40
C CYS A 64 -1.53 7.38 -1.22
N LEU A 65 -2.85 7.27 -1.37
CA LEU A 65 -3.79 7.64 -0.32
C LEU A 65 -3.68 6.71 0.90
N SER A 66 -3.53 5.40 0.69
CA SER A 66 -3.33 4.44 1.78
C SER A 66 -2.04 4.72 2.54
N GLU A 67 -0.95 5.07 1.85
CA GLU A 67 0.34 5.40 2.49
C GLU A 67 0.25 6.66 3.37
N VAL A 68 -0.53 7.66 2.95
CA VAL A 68 -0.81 8.85 3.77
C VAL A 68 -1.57 8.47 5.05
N VAL A 69 -2.54 7.54 4.94
CA VAL A 69 -3.29 7.04 6.10
C VAL A 69 -2.38 6.24 7.04
N ILE A 70 -1.50 5.38 6.52
CA ILE A 70 -0.51 4.62 7.30
C ILE A 70 0.45 5.57 8.02
N PHE A 71 0.95 6.59 7.32
CA PHE A 71 1.81 7.62 7.91
C PHE A 71 1.09 8.35 9.05
N ALA A 72 -0.13 8.81 8.82
CA ALA A 72 -0.92 9.49 9.85
C ALA A 72 -1.13 8.58 11.07
N ALA A 73 -1.51 7.32 10.86
CA ALA A 73 -1.68 6.34 11.93
C ALA A 73 -0.38 6.13 12.72
N ASN A 74 0.75 5.95 12.05
CA ASN A 74 2.05 5.76 12.70
C ASN A 74 2.47 6.95 13.58
N VAL A 75 2.23 8.18 13.11
CA VAL A 75 2.57 9.39 13.86
C VAL A 75 1.59 9.66 15.01
N THR A 76 0.29 9.42 14.83
CA THR A 76 -0.73 9.81 15.83
C THR A 76 -1.11 8.71 16.82
N LEU A 77 -1.07 7.44 16.41
CA LEU A 77 -1.56 6.31 17.21
C LEU A 77 -0.43 5.48 17.82
N PHE A 78 0.76 5.53 17.21
CA PHE A 78 1.89 4.66 17.58
C PHE A 78 3.11 5.46 18.08
N ASP A 79 2.99 6.78 18.25
CA ASP A 79 4.07 7.69 18.68
C ASP A 79 5.39 7.46 17.92
N GLY A 80 5.29 7.13 16.63
CA GLY A 80 6.43 6.78 15.79
C GLY A 80 7.26 8.00 15.38
N ASP A 81 8.56 7.80 15.17
CA ASP A 81 9.45 8.81 14.64
C ASP A 81 8.96 9.32 13.28
N ILE A 82 8.55 10.59 13.23
CA ILE A 82 7.95 11.23 12.04
C ILE A 82 8.82 11.03 10.79
N VAL A 83 10.14 11.20 10.94
CA VAL A 83 11.08 11.09 9.82
C VAL A 83 11.13 9.66 9.28
N LEU A 84 11.18 8.67 10.16
CA LEU A 84 11.25 7.26 9.78
C LEU A 84 9.94 6.79 9.15
N SER A 85 8.81 7.18 9.75
CA SER A 85 7.48 6.89 9.20
C SER A 85 7.28 7.50 7.82
N LEU A 86 7.78 8.72 7.58
CA LEU A 86 7.71 9.36 6.27
C LEU A 86 8.54 8.61 5.22
N ILE A 87 9.77 8.22 5.57
CA ILE A 87 10.64 7.45 4.66
C ILE A 87 9.93 6.15 4.26
N ASN A 88 9.43 5.40 5.24
CA ASN A 88 8.75 4.12 4.98
C ASN A 88 7.50 4.30 4.11
N SER A 89 6.72 5.34 4.36
CA SER A 89 5.49 5.67 3.62
C SER A 89 5.74 6.01 2.14
N VAL A 90 6.88 6.63 1.82
CA VAL A 90 7.15 7.12 0.47
C VAL A 90 7.82 6.06 -0.41
N VAL A 91 8.54 5.10 0.18
CA VAL A 91 9.32 4.10 -0.57
C VAL A 91 8.46 3.31 -1.56
N VAL A 92 7.34 2.74 -1.10
CA VAL A 92 6.46 1.90 -1.94
C VAL A 92 5.88 2.69 -3.13
N PRO A 93 5.19 3.82 -2.94
CA PRO A 93 4.66 4.61 -4.04
C PRO A 93 5.76 5.14 -4.96
N LEU A 94 6.95 5.47 -4.44
CA LEU A 94 8.05 5.99 -5.25
C LEU A 94 8.65 4.91 -6.17
N VAL A 95 8.82 3.68 -5.67
CA VAL A 95 9.27 2.55 -6.49
C VAL A 95 8.23 2.21 -7.57
N ILE A 96 6.94 2.15 -7.21
CA ILE A 96 5.86 1.90 -8.17
C ILE A 96 5.84 3.00 -9.24
N TYR A 97 5.96 4.28 -8.83
CA TYR A 97 6.02 5.40 -9.75
C TYR A 97 7.22 5.33 -10.69
N ALA A 98 8.42 5.03 -10.17
CA ALA A 98 9.62 4.93 -10.99
C ALA A 98 9.50 3.84 -12.08
N LEU A 99 8.94 2.68 -11.72
CA LEU A 99 8.68 1.58 -12.65
C LEU A 99 7.52 1.86 -13.63
N MET A 100 6.59 2.71 -13.23
CA MET A 100 5.41 3.08 -14.02
C MET A 100 5.64 4.29 -14.94
N LYS A 101 6.52 5.23 -14.57
CA LYS A 101 6.85 6.48 -15.28
C LYS A 101 7.06 6.29 -16.80
N PRO A 102 7.88 5.33 -17.28
CA PRO A 102 8.07 5.14 -18.73
C PRO A 102 6.82 4.67 -19.47
N TYR A 103 5.81 4.15 -18.76
CA TYR A 103 4.57 3.62 -19.33
C TYR A 103 3.33 4.39 -18.86
N TRP A 104 3.50 5.55 -18.23
CA TRP A 104 2.41 6.31 -17.60
C TRP A 104 1.23 6.56 -18.56
N ASN A 105 1.54 6.86 -19.83
CA ASN A 105 0.55 7.07 -20.88
C ASN A 105 -0.21 5.81 -21.31
N CYS A 106 0.31 4.61 -21.01
CA CYS A 106 -0.37 3.35 -21.27
C CYS A 106 -1.40 2.99 -20.18
N PHE A 107 -1.39 3.68 -19.04
CA PHE A 107 -2.41 3.54 -18.00
C PHE A 107 -3.50 4.58 -18.27
N ARG A 108 -4.76 4.14 -18.36
CA ARG A 108 -5.92 5.00 -18.65
C ARG A 108 -6.55 5.53 -17.37
#